data_AF-A0A351ISY4-F1
#
_entry.id   AF-A0A351ISY4-F1
#
_cell.length_a   1.000
_cell.length_b   1.000
_cell.length_c   1.000
_cell.angle_alpha   90.00
_cell.angle_beta   90.00
_cell.angle_gamma   90.00
#
_symmetry.space_group_name_H-M   'P 1'
#
loop_
_entity.id
_entity.type
_entity.pdbx_description
1 polymer ?
#
loop_
_entity_poly.entity_id
_entity_poly.type
_entity_poly.pdbx_seq_one_letter_code
_entity_poly.pdbx_strand_id
1 'polypeptide(L)'
;VTDSAVRIPHLPTGIVTSCQNERSQHQNKDRAMQMLAARLLDLERQKRDDELAELGGEQRGVDFGSQIRSYVLQPYQMVKDLRTGHEVGDVASVLDGHLDGFMEAYLRWVRSRVEG
;
A
#
# COMPACT_ATOMS: atom_id res chain seq x y z
N VAL A 1 -36.84 -31.10 18.73
CA VAL A 1 -36.26 -29.87 18.13
C VAL A 1 -35.30 -30.33 17.06
N THR A 2 -35.56 -30.00 15.79
CA THR A 2 -34.66 -30.35 14.69
C THR A 2 -33.50 -29.37 14.71
N ASP A 3 -32.26 -29.86 14.83
CA ASP A 3 -31.08 -29.01 14.85
C ASP A 3 -30.68 -28.64 13.42
N SER A 4 -31.05 -27.44 12.97
CA SER A 4 -30.73 -26.92 11.64
C SER A 4 -29.50 -26.01 11.62
N ALA A 5 -28.92 -25.69 12.77
CA ALA A 5 -27.79 -24.77 12.87
C ALA A 5 -26.52 -25.37 12.24
N VAL A 6 -25.78 -24.54 11.50
CA VAL A 6 -24.53 -24.95 10.85
C VAL A 6 -23.39 -24.03 11.28
N ARG A 7 -22.24 -24.62 11.63
CA ARG A 7 -20.99 -23.92 11.97
C ARG A 7 -19.86 -24.48 11.09
N ILE A 8 -19.20 -23.60 10.36
CA ILE A 8 -18.13 -23.95 9.42
C ILE A 8 -16.84 -23.23 9.85
N PRO A 9 -15.83 -23.98 10.37
CA PRO A 9 -14.50 -23.44 10.60
C PRO A 9 -13.64 -23.57 9.33
N HIS A 10 -12.97 -22.48 8.95
CA HIS A 10 -11.91 -22.50 7.95
C HIS A 10 -10.57 -22.72 8.65
N LEU A 11 -10.09 -23.97 8.64
CA LEU A 11 -8.88 -24.38 9.37
C LEU A 11 -7.64 -23.54 9.04
N PRO A 12 -7.35 -23.17 7.77
CA PRO A 12 -6.14 -22.42 7.44
C PRO A 12 -6.10 -21.00 8.00
N THR A 13 -7.24 -20.31 8.10
CA THR A 13 -7.31 -18.91 8.56
C THR A 13 -7.90 -18.75 9.95
N GLY A 14 -8.44 -19.83 10.54
CA GLY A 14 -9.16 -19.80 11.81
C GLY A 14 -10.53 -19.10 11.75
N ILE A 15 -10.97 -18.61 10.59
CA ILE A 15 -12.26 -17.92 10.45
C ILE A 15 -13.39 -18.92 10.63
N VAL A 16 -14.29 -18.63 11.56
CA VAL A 16 -15.49 -19.44 11.79
C VAL A 16 -16.72 -18.64 11.39
N THR A 17 -17.60 -19.28 10.62
CA THR A 17 -18.93 -18.76 10.27
C THR A 17 -20.01 -19.70 10.78
N SER A 18 -21.14 -19.13 11.19
CA SER A 18 -22.30 -19.89 11.64
C SER A 18 -23.58 -19.28 11.10
N CYS A 19 -24.56 -20.14 10.83
CA CYS A 19 -25.90 -19.73 10.37
C CYS A 19 -26.96 -20.63 11.01
N GLN A 20 -28.03 -20.00 11.49
CA GLN A 20 -29.18 -20.66 12.14
C GLN A 20 -30.52 -20.04 11.69
N ASN A 21 -30.50 -19.30 10.59
CA ASN A 21 -31.61 -18.45 10.19
C ASN A 21 -32.77 -19.25 9.58
N GLU A 22 -32.46 -20.38 8.96
CA GLU A 22 -33.43 -21.19 8.22
C GLU A 22 -33.77 -22.48 8.96
N ARG A 23 -34.95 -23.03 8.65
CA ARG A 23 -35.39 -24.35 9.13
C ARG A 23 -34.60 -25.50 8.47
N SER A 24 -34.00 -25.25 7.31
CA SER A 24 -33.22 -26.23 6.55
C SER A 24 -31.73 -26.12 6.84
N GLN A 25 -31.10 -27.24 7.21
CA GLN A 25 -29.65 -27.34 7.39
C GLN A 25 -28.88 -27.00 6.10
N HIS A 26 -29.38 -27.42 4.93
CA HIS A 26 -28.72 -27.14 3.65
C HIS A 26 -28.68 -25.64 3.35
N GLN A 27 -29.78 -24.93 3.59
CA GLN A 27 -29.84 -23.48 3.38
C GLN A 27 -28.92 -22.73 4.35
N ASN A 28 -28.86 -23.17 5.62
CA ASN A 28 -27.92 -22.62 6.59
C ASN A 28 -26.46 -22.89 6.19
N LYS A 29 -26.16 -24.07 5.62
CA LYS A 29 -24.82 -24.40 5.11
C LYS A 29 -24.43 -23.50 3.95
N ASP A 30 -25.30 -23.33 2.96
CA ASP A 30 -25.02 -22.49 1.79
C ASP A 30 -24.78 -21.03 2.20
N ARG A 31 -25.58 -20.52 3.13
CA ARG A 31 -25.42 -19.15 3.65
C ARG A 31 -24.16 -18.99 4.48
N ALA A 32 -23.82 -19.96 5.33
CA ALA A 32 -22.55 -19.97 6.06
C ALA A 32 -21.34 -20.00 5.10
N MET A 33 -21.41 -20.77 4.02
CA MET A 33 -20.37 -20.81 2.98
C MET A 33 -20.22 -19.47 2.23
N GLN A 34 -21.33 -18.82 1.88
CA GLN A 34 -21.30 -17.48 1.26
C GLN A 34 -20.65 -16.44 2.20
N MET A 35 -21.01 -16.46 3.49
CA MET A 35 -20.39 -15.59 4.48
C MET A 35 -18.90 -15.90 4.66
N LEU A 36 -18.51 -17.17 4.61
CA LEU A 36 -17.11 -17.56 4.71
C LEU A 36 -16.31 -17.05 3.52
N ALA A 37 -16.82 -17.22 2.29
CA ALA A 37 -16.18 -16.72 1.08
C ALA A 37 -15.99 -15.20 1.11
N ALA A 38 -17.00 -14.45 1.56
CA ALA A 38 -16.89 -12.99 1.71
C ALA A 38 -15.78 -12.60 2.69
N ARG A 39 -15.74 -13.25 3.87
CA ARG A 39 -14.69 -12.99 4.88
C ARG A 39 -13.29 -13.34 4.39
N LEU A 40 -13.14 -14.41 3.61
CA LEU A 40 -11.85 -14.80 3.04
C LEU A 40 -11.38 -13.78 1.98
N LEU A 41 -12.30 -13.30 1.14
CA LEU A 41 -12.00 -12.25 0.18
C LEU A 41 -11.55 -10.95 0.86
N ASP A 42 -12.23 -10.55 1.94
CA ASP A 42 -11.85 -9.36 2.70
C ASP A 42 -10.48 -9.52 3.35
N LEU A 43 -10.17 -10.72 3.88
CA LEU A 43 -8.84 -11.04 4.40
C LEU A 43 -7.74 -10.93 3.34
N GLU A 44 -7.98 -11.46 2.13
CA GLU A 44 -7.01 -11.37 1.04
C GLU A 44 -6.81 -9.94 0.55
N ARG A 45 -7.89 -9.14 0.50
CA ARG A 45 -7.81 -7.71 0.17
C ARG A 45 -6.96 -6.97 1.19
N GLN A 46 -7.23 -7.17 2.48
CA GLN A 46 -6.46 -6.53 3.55
C GLN A 46 -4.97 -6.90 3.45
N LYS A 47 -4.64 -8.19 3.24
CA LYS A 47 -3.25 -8.60 3.05
C LYS A 47 -2.58 -7.91 1.87
N ARG A 48 -3.28 -7.79 0.74
CA ARG A 48 -2.76 -7.07 -0.44
C ARG A 48 -2.56 -5.59 -0.14
N ASP A 49 -3.51 -4.96 0.54
CA ASP A 49 -3.41 -3.55 0.89
C ASP A 49 -2.25 -3.30 1.86
N ASP A 50 -2.04 -4.21 2.82
CA ASP A 50 -0.90 -4.18 3.75
C ASP A 50 0.44 -4.38 3.01
N GLU A 51 0.53 -5.33 2.08
CA GLU A 51 1.72 -5.54 1.21
C GLU A 51 2.03 -4.30 0.36
N LEU A 52 0.99 -3.68 -0.21
CA LEU A 52 1.13 -2.44 -0.99
C LEU A 52 1.55 -1.26 -0.10
N ALA A 53 1.03 -1.18 1.12
CA ALA A 53 1.41 -0.15 2.08
C ALA A 53 2.88 -0.30 2.52
N GLU A 54 3.34 -1.53 2.74
CA GLU A 54 4.75 -1.82 3.03
C GLU A 54 5.66 -1.42 1.86
N LEU A 55 5.28 -1.75 0.61
CA LEU A 55 6.00 -1.34 -0.60
C LEU A 55 6.00 0.18 -0.80
N GLY A 56 4.89 0.86 -0.47
CA GLY A 56 4.76 2.31 -0.57
C GLY A 56 5.67 3.08 0.40
N GLY A 57 6.16 2.41 1.45
CA GLY A 57 6.96 3.00 2.51
C GLY A 57 6.17 3.97 3.39
N GLU A 58 6.86 4.63 4.31
CA GLU A 58 6.24 5.64 5.17
C GLU A 58 5.73 6.82 4.32
N GLN A 59 4.40 6.96 4.23
CA GLN A 59 3.78 8.15 3.65
C GLN A 59 4.15 9.35 4.51
N ARG A 60 5.09 10.17 4.02
CA ARG A 60 5.35 11.49 4.61
C ARG A 60 4.18 12.38 4.28
N GLY A 61 3.61 13.03 5.30
CA GLY A 61 2.48 13.94 5.15
C GLY A 61 2.76 15.01 4.10
N VAL A 62 1.71 15.49 3.41
CA VAL A 62 1.80 16.58 2.41
C VAL A 62 1.84 17.94 3.13
N ASP A 63 2.69 18.06 4.12
CA ASP A 63 2.89 19.29 4.89
C ASP A 63 4.03 20.11 4.30
N PHE A 64 4.00 21.41 4.57
CA PHE A 64 5.06 22.32 4.14
C PHE A 64 6.41 21.87 4.74
N GLY A 65 7.35 21.49 3.88
CA GLY A 65 8.67 20.97 4.28
C GLY A 65 8.87 19.46 4.11
N SER A 66 7.83 18.68 3.76
CA SER A 66 7.98 17.24 3.47
C SER A 66 8.45 16.93 2.04
N GLN A 67 8.52 17.96 1.18
CA GLN A 67 8.93 17.87 -0.21
C GLN A 67 10.35 17.29 -0.37
N ILE A 68 10.50 16.36 -1.31
CA ILE A 68 11.81 15.75 -1.60
C ILE A 68 12.67 16.59 -2.54
N ARG A 69 12.06 17.47 -3.34
CA ARG A 69 12.74 18.27 -4.37
C ARG A 69 12.04 19.61 -4.53
N SER A 70 12.83 20.67 -4.58
CA SER A 70 12.36 22.02 -4.86
C SER A 70 12.62 22.37 -6.33
N TYR A 71 11.61 22.94 -7.00
CA TYR A 71 11.72 23.48 -8.35
C TYR A 71 11.43 24.98 -8.27
N VAL A 72 12.48 25.79 -8.42
CA VAL A 72 12.38 27.26 -8.44
C VAL A 72 12.55 27.70 -9.88
N LEU A 73 11.51 28.34 -10.44
CA LEU A 73 11.53 28.81 -11.84
C LEU A 73 11.86 30.31 -11.94
N GLN A 74 11.57 31.08 -10.87
CA GLN A 74 11.82 32.52 -10.78
C GLN A 74 12.09 32.90 -9.31
N PRO A 75 12.93 33.93 -9.04
CA PRO A 75 13.64 34.79 -9.99
C PRO A 75 14.91 34.16 -10.60
N TYR A 76 15.38 33.05 -10.03
CA TYR A 76 16.43 32.21 -10.59
C TYR A 76 15.86 30.83 -10.90
N GLN A 77 16.51 30.11 -11.81
CA GLN A 77 16.15 28.74 -12.18
C GLN A 77 17.03 27.76 -11.43
N MET A 78 16.43 26.87 -10.64
CA MET A 78 17.13 25.83 -9.89
C MET A 78 16.18 24.69 -9.55
N VAL A 79 16.63 23.46 -9.79
CA VAL A 79 16.04 22.25 -9.22
C VAL A 79 17.00 21.67 -8.21
N LYS A 80 16.54 21.41 -6.98
CA LYS A 80 17.36 20.86 -5.90
C LYS A 80 16.67 19.71 -5.18
N ASP A 81 17.30 18.54 -5.15
CA ASP A 81 16.83 17.39 -4.36
C ASP A 81 17.32 17.54 -2.91
N LEU A 82 16.38 17.67 -1.98
CA LEU A 82 16.65 17.95 -0.57
C LEU A 82 17.16 16.71 0.18
N ARG A 83 17.05 15.52 -0.41
CA ARG A 83 17.55 14.28 0.20
C ARG A 83 19.03 14.07 -0.10
N THR A 84 19.41 14.31 -1.35
CA THR A 84 20.78 14.04 -1.85
C THR A 84 21.65 15.28 -1.94
N GLY A 85 21.05 16.47 -1.94
CA GLY A 85 21.75 17.74 -2.16
C GLY A 85 22.09 18.03 -3.63
N HIS A 86 21.76 17.13 -4.57
CA HIS A 86 22.02 17.32 -5.99
C HIS A 86 21.16 18.46 -6.55
N GLU A 87 21.76 19.34 -7.35
CA GLU A 87 21.09 20.49 -7.94
C GLU A 87 21.47 20.71 -9.41
N VAL A 88 20.51 21.25 -10.18
CA VAL A 88 20.62 21.52 -11.61
C VAL A 88 20.00 22.90 -11.89
N GLY A 89 20.72 23.76 -12.61
CA GLY A 89 20.25 25.10 -12.98
C GLY A 89 19.29 25.13 -14.16
N ASP A 90 19.40 24.17 -15.09
CA ASP A 90 18.52 24.05 -16.25
C ASP A 90 17.20 23.36 -15.87
N VAL A 91 16.22 24.17 -15.44
CA VAL A 91 14.91 23.66 -14.99
C VAL A 91 14.09 23.09 -16.16
N ALA A 92 14.22 23.66 -17.36
CA ALA A 92 13.44 23.24 -18.52
C ALA A 92 13.78 21.80 -18.92
N SER A 93 15.08 21.49 -19.02
CA SER A 93 15.57 20.13 -19.31
C SER A 93 15.08 19.10 -18.30
N VAL A 94 15.07 19.46 -17.00
CA VAL A 94 14.58 18.56 -15.94
C VAL A 94 13.08 18.30 -16.07
N LEU A 95 12.28 19.34 -16.41
CA LEU A 95 10.84 19.20 -16.66
C LEU A 95 10.56 18.39 -17.94
N ASP A 96 11.46 18.43 -18.92
CA ASP A 96 11.41 17.61 -20.15
C ASP A 96 11.84 16.15 -19.94
N GLY A 97 12.20 15.77 -18.71
CA GLY A 97 12.42 14.38 -18.31
C GLY A 97 13.88 13.98 -18.11
N HIS A 98 14.83 14.91 -18.19
CA HIS A 98 16.25 14.66 -17.88
C HIS A 98 16.47 14.50 -16.36
N LEU A 99 16.02 13.36 -15.82
CA LEU A 99 16.04 13.05 -14.38
C LEU A 99 17.17 12.11 -13.97
N ASP A 100 17.97 11.59 -14.92
CA ASP A 100 18.98 10.56 -14.68
C ASP A 100 19.98 10.94 -13.58
N GLY A 101 20.47 12.18 -13.58
CA GLY A 101 21.38 12.67 -12.55
C GLY A 101 20.77 12.64 -11.14
N PHE A 102 19.48 12.96 -11.01
CA PHE A 102 18.77 12.85 -9.74
C PHE A 102 18.56 11.41 -9.31
N MET A 103 18.23 10.52 -10.25
CA MET A 103 18.04 9.09 -9.97
C MET A 103 19.34 8.44 -9.49
N GLU A 104 20.45 8.69 -10.18
CA GLU A 104 21.76 8.18 -9.80
C GLU A 104 22.20 8.70 -8.42
N ALA A 105 22.05 10.01 -8.18
CA ALA A 105 22.36 10.62 -6.89
C ALA A 105 21.53 9.99 -5.76
N TYR A 106 20.24 9.71 -6.01
CA TYR A 106 19.38 9.06 -5.03
C TYR A 106 19.80 7.63 -4.74
N LEU A 107 20.06 6.81 -5.76
CA LEU A 107 20.49 5.42 -5.57
C LEU A 107 21.81 5.33 -4.80
N ARG A 108 22.78 6.22 -5.08
CA ARG A 108 24.03 6.32 -4.32
C ARG A 108 23.78 6.69 -2.86
N TRP A 109 22.92 7.68 -2.62
CA TRP A 109 22.56 8.11 -1.27
C TRP A 109 21.86 7.01 -0.47
N VAL A 110 20.91 6.29 -1.07
CA VAL A 110 20.25 5.14 -0.42
C VAL A 110 21.28 4.09 -0.04
N ARG A 111 22.16 3.71 -0.97
CA ARG A 111 23.22 2.72 -0.70
C ARG A 111 24.11 3.14 0.47
N SER A 112 24.53 4.41 0.52
CA SER A 112 25.37 4.90 1.62
C SER A 112 24.71 4.85 3.00
N ARG A 113 23.37 4.81 3.07
CA ARG A 113 22.61 4.70 4.32
C ARG A 113 22.43 3.26 4.81
N VAL A 114 22.55 2.29 3.91
CA VAL A 114 22.42 0.86 4.23
C VAL A 114 23.76 0.28 4.70
N GLU A 115 24.87 0.81 4.20
CA GLU A 115 26.22 0.39 4.56
C GLU A 115 26.74 1.03 5.88
N GLY A 116 26.00 1.97 6.46
CA GLY A 116 26.38 2.75 7.66
C GLY A 116 25.64 2.38 8.94
#